data_AF-A0A2G9RF67-F1
#
_entry.id   AF-A0A2G9RF67-F1
#
_cell.length_a   1.000
_cell.length_b   1.000
_cell.length_c   1.000
_cell.angle_alpha   90.00
_cell.angle_beta   90.00
_cell.angle_gamma   90.00
#
_symmetry.space_group_name_H-M   'P 1'
#
loop_
_entity.id
_entity.type
_entity.pdbx_description
1 polymer ?
#
loop_
_entity_poly.entity_id
_entity_poly.type
_entity_poly.pdbx_seq_one_letter_code
_entity_poly.pdbx_strand_id
1 'polypeptide(L)'
;MSSRAKAGSDSCRGDSGEMNPDLSRERATASFNPETITNILDGTPERTRRRREIESLVINDPAFQNEDPNFLSRSERYELAIKKSSQMVKKIRDHGISDPEEIYWYK
;
A
#
# COMPACT_ATOMS: atom_id res chain seq x y z
N MET A 1 23.06 37.45 24.30
CA MET A 1 22.73 36.21 25.00
C MET A 1 21.25 35.92 24.82
N SER A 2 20.86 35.27 23.73
CA SER A 2 19.47 34.89 23.45
C SER A 2 19.43 33.37 23.40
N SER A 3 19.00 32.77 24.52
CA SER A 3 18.78 31.34 24.63
C SER A 3 17.35 31.06 24.15
N ARG A 4 17.21 30.46 22.96
CA ARG A 4 15.93 29.92 22.49
C ARG A 4 16.02 28.41 22.61
N ALA A 5 15.35 27.89 23.63
CA ALA A 5 15.20 26.46 23.88
C ALA A 5 14.58 25.79 22.64
N LYS A 6 15.30 24.78 22.12
CA LYS A 6 14.83 23.91 21.05
C LYS A 6 13.90 22.88 21.69
N ALA A 7 12.60 23.03 21.51
CA ALA A 7 11.64 22.01 21.89
C ALA A 7 11.92 20.77 21.03
N GLY A 8 12.45 19.72 21.66
CA GLY A 8 12.52 18.38 21.08
C GLY A 8 11.10 17.87 20.91
N SER A 9 10.63 17.81 19.67
CA SER A 9 9.48 17.00 19.29
C SER A 9 9.96 15.56 19.15
N ASP A 10 10.13 14.91 20.29
CA ASP A 10 10.49 13.50 20.36
C ASP A 10 9.28 12.63 19.97
N SER A 11 9.48 11.93 18.86
CA SER A 11 8.98 10.60 18.55
C SER A 11 7.47 10.38 18.65
N CYS A 12 6.80 10.44 17.50
CA CYS A 12 5.63 9.61 17.25
C CYS A 12 6.07 8.14 17.41
N ARG A 13 5.76 7.53 18.55
CA ARG A 13 5.85 6.08 18.72
C ARG A 13 4.90 5.46 17.69
N GLY A 14 5.47 4.67 16.77
CA GLY A 14 4.69 3.84 15.86
C GLY A 14 3.83 2.89 16.67
N ASP A 15 2.52 2.99 16.47
CA ASP A 15 1.54 2.08 17.05
C ASP A 15 1.81 0.66 16.53
N SER A 16 2.10 -0.25 17.46
CA SER A 16 2.47 -1.62 17.16
C SER A 16 1.21 -2.46 17.14
N GLY A 17 0.58 -2.58 15.97
CA GLY A 17 -0.21 -3.74 15.58
C GLY A 17 -1.45 -4.08 16.41
N GLU A 18 -1.95 -3.19 17.25
CA GLU A 18 -3.15 -3.48 18.05
C GLU A 18 -4.41 -3.10 17.25
N MET A 19 -5.17 -4.12 16.88
CA MET A 19 -6.40 -3.96 16.13
C MET A 19 -7.50 -3.38 17.03
N ASN A 20 -8.21 -2.35 16.53
CA ASN A 20 -9.31 -1.72 17.28
C ASN A 20 -10.32 -2.79 17.79
N PRO A 21 -10.65 -2.81 19.10
CA PRO A 21 -11.46 -3.86 19.72
C PRO A 21 -12.88 -3.95 19.15
N ASP A 22 -13.47 -2.85 18.66
CA ASP A 22 -14.78 -2.88 18.03
C ASP A 22 -14.71 -3.55 16.66
N LEU A 23 -13.66 -3.27 15.87
CA LEU A 23 -13.41 -4.00 14.62
C LEU A 23 -13.18 -5.49 14.88
N SER A 24 -12.49 -5.84 15.96
CA SER A 24 -12.24 -7.25 16.32
C SER A 24 -13.53 -7.98 16.66
N ARG A 25 -14.46 -7.31 17.36
CA ARG A 25 -15.78 -7.85 17.70
C ARG A 25 -16.63 -8.07 16.45
N GLU A 26 -16.64 -7.12 15.52
CA GLU A 26 -17.36 -7.26 14.25
C GLU A 26 -16.78 -8.41 13.40
N ARG A 27 -15.45 -8.53 13.31
CA ARG A 27 -14.81 -9.64 12.57
C ARG A 27 -15.09 -11.00 13.21
N ALA A 28 -15.19 -11.09 14.54
CA ALA A 28 -15.50 -12.34 15.24
C ALA A 28 -16.95 -12.80 15.05
N THR A 29 -17.86 -11.88 14.72
CA THR A 29 -19.29 -12.18 14.54
C THR A 29 -19.62 -12.65 13.12
N ALA A 30 -18.65 -12.63 12.20
CA ALA A 30 -18.84 -13.06 10.81
C ALA A 30 -19.27 -14.53 10.71
N SER A 31 -20.34 -14.80 9.97
CA SER A 31 -20.89 -16.15 9.78
C SER A 31 -20.24 -16.96 8.66
N PHE A 32 -19.26 -16.36 7.97
CA PHE A 32 -18.53 -16.96 6.85
C PHE A 32 -17.05 -16.58 6.92
N ASN A 33 -16.21 -17.35 6.23
CA ASN A 33 -14.79 -17.03 6.07
C ASN A 33 -14.60 -16.01 4.92
N PRO A 34 -14.12 -14.78 5.18
CA PRO A 34 -13.87 -13.78 4.14
C PRO A 34 -12.87 -14.22 3.08
N GLU A 35 -11.93 -15.12 3.42
CA GLU A 35 -10.94 -15.64 2.48
C GLU A 35 -11.61 -16.43 1.35
N THR A 36 -12.68 -17.18 1.67
CA THR A 36 -13.43 -17.93 0.66
C THR A 36 -14.06 -17.00 -0.36
N ILE A 37 -14.63 -15.86 0.08
CA ILE A 37 -15.20 -14.87 -0.83
C ILE A 37 -14.09 -14.22 -1.68
N THR A 38 -12.94 -13.93 -1.07
CA THR A 38 -11.80 -13.33 -1.78
C THR A 38 -11.33 -14.25 -2.91
N ASN A 39 -11.17 -15.55 -2.64
CA ASN A 39 -10.80 -16.54 -3.64
C ASN A 39 -11.83 -16.67 -4.76
N ILE A 40 -13.12 -16.49 -4.46
CA ILE A 40 -14.19 -16.48 -5.48
C ILE A 40 -14.10 -15.21 -6.35
N LEU A 41 -13.83 -14.04 -5.75
CA LEU A 41 -13.71 -12.77 -6.48
C LEU A 41 -12.50 -12.74 -7.42
N ASP A 42 -11.35 -13.28 -6.96
CA ASP A 42 -10.15 -13.43 -7.79
C ASP A 42 -10.22 -14.68 -8.70
N GLY A 43 -11.28 -15.47 -8.57
CA GLY A 43 -11.57 -16.69 -9.33
C GLY A 43 -10.86 -17.96 -8.83
N THR A 44 -9.67 -17.85 -8.23
CA THR A 44 -8.95 -18.99 -7.63
C THR A 44 -8.08 -18.55 -6.44
N PRO A 45 -7.82 -19.44 -5.46
CA PRO A 45 -6.88 -19.15 -4.36
C PRO A 45 -5.47 -18.78 -4.83
N GLU A 46 -5.01 -19.37 -5.93
CA GLU A 46 -3.69 -19.11 -6.52
C GLU A 46 -3.62 -17.67 -7.06
N ARG A 47 -4.70 -17.18 -7.69
CA ARG A 47 -4.79 -15.79 -8.16
C ARG A 47 -4.84 -14.80 -7.01
N THR A 48 -5.57 -15.10 -5.93
CA THR A 48 -5.54 -14.27 -4.71
C THR A 48 -4.14 -14.18 -4.13
N ARG A 49 -3.42 -15.31 -4.05
CA ARG A 49 -2.03 -15.32 -3.58
C ARG A 49 -1.13 -14.49 -4.49
N ARG A 50 -1.22 -14.69 -5.80
CA ARG A 50 -0.40 -13.97 -6.79
C ARG A 50 -0.65 -12.47 -6.77
N ARG A 51 -1.90 -12.04 -6.67
CA ARG A 51 -2.28 -10.63 -6.51
C ARG A 51 -1.65 -10.02 -5.25
N ARG A 52 -1.75 -10.71 -4.10
CA ARG A 52 -1.12 -10.26 -2.84
C ARG A 52 0.40 -10.18 -2.94
N GLU A 53 1.04 -11.12 -3.64
CA GLU A 53 2.49 -11.09 -3.90
C GLU A 53 2.86 -9.84 -4.70
N ILE A 54 2.13 -9.53 -5.78
CA ILE A 54 2.35 -8.34 -6.61
C ILE A 54 2.11 -7.05 -5.80
N GLU A 55 1.01 -6.95 -5.06
CA GLU A 55 0.71 -5.82 -4.18
C GLU A 55 1.84 -5.60 -3.16
N SER A 56 2.39 -6.68 -2.60
CA SER A 56 3.50 -6.60 -1.65
C SER A 56 4.79 -6.07 -2.28
N LEU A 57 5.04 -6.32 -3.57
CA LEU A 57 6.20 -5.76 -4.27
C LEU A 57 6.09 -4.23 -4.36
N VAL A 58 4.89 -3.71 -4.62
CA VAL A 58 4.65 -2.26 -4.72
C VAL A 58 4.69 -1.61 -3.33
N ILE A 59 3.99 -2.19 -2.35
CA ILE A 59 3.91 -1.65 -0.99
C ILE A 59 5.29 -1.59 -0.34
N ASN A 60 6.14 -2.61 -0.53
CA ASN A 60 7.44 -2.64 0.11
C ASN A 60 8.53 -1.86 -0.66
N ASP A 61 8.27 -1.37 -1.88
CA ASP A 61 9.25 -0.62 -2.66
C ASP A 61 9.24 0.88 -2.29
N PRO A 62 10.36 1.41 -1.77
CA PRO A 62 10.48 2.83 -1.40
C PRO A 62 10.20 3.80 -2.56
N ALA A 63 10.35 3.36 -3.82
CA ALA A 63 10.05 4.20 -4.98
C ALA A 63 8.56 4.60 -5.07
N PHE A 64 7.66 3.80 -4.49
CA PHE A 64 6.22 4.07 -4.48
C PHE A 64 5.72 4.68 -3.16
N GLN A 65 6.55 4.70 -2.13
CA GLN A 65 6.30 5.40 -0.87
C GLN A 65 6.45 6.91 -1.07
N ASN A 66 5.32 7.63 -1.02
CA ASN A 66 5.29 9.08 -1.23
C ASN A 66 4.25 9.69 -0.27
N GLU A 67 4.31 11.01 -0.09
CA GLU A 67 3.34 11.75 0.72
C GLU A 67 1.91 11.53 0.22
N ASP A 68 0.95 11.62 1.14
CA ASP A 68 -0.46 11.56 0.78
C ASP A 68 -0.76 12.66 -0.27
N PRO A 69 -1.29 12.30 -1.45
CA PRO A 69 -1.67 13.26 -2.47
C PRO A 69 -2.53 14.41 -1.96
N ASN A 70 -3.29 14.23 -0.88
CA ASN A 70 -4.12 15.28 -0.27
C ASN A 70 -3.30 16.49 0.22
N PHE A 71 -2.04 16.30 0.60
CA PHE A 71 -1.15 17.39 1.03
C PHE A 71 -0.36 18.03 -0.12
N LEU A 72 -0.47 17.48 -1.32
CA LEU A 72 0.21 17.97 -2.52
C LEU A 72 -0.69 18.90 -3.34
N SER A 73 -0.09 19.95 -3.91
CA SER A 73 -0.71 20.78 -4.92
C SER A 73 -0.99 20.00 -6.21
N ARG A 74 -1.83 20.55 -7.09
CA ARG A 74 -2.16 19.90 -8.38
C ARG A 74 -0.91 19.59 -9.22
N SER A 75 0.07 20.50 -9.25
CA SER A 75 1.31 20.32 -10.00
C SER A 75 2.17 19.22 -9.40
N GLU A 76 2.34 19.20 -8.08
CA GLU A 76 3.11 18.16 -7.38
C GLU A 76 2.47 16.77 -7.53
N ARG A 77 1.13 16.68 -7.49
CA ARG A 77 0.42 15.42 -7.79
C ARG A 77 0.70 14.92 -9.19
N TYR A 78 0.74 15.82 -10.17
CA TYR A 78 1.04 15.46 -11.55
C TYR A 78 2.48 14.95 -11.69
N GLU A 79 3.46 15.69 -11.14
CA GLU A 79 4.86 15.26 -11.13
C GLU A 79 5.06 13.90 -10.46
N LEU A 80 4.39 13.70 -9.32
CA LEU A 80 4.41 12.43 -8.62
C LEU A 80 3.81 11.29 -9.46
N ALA A 81 2.68 11.53 -10.12
CA ALA A 81 2.03 10.53 -10.98
C ALA A 81 2.93 10.13 -12.16
N ILE A 82 3.60 11.10 -12.79
CA ILE A 82 4.56 10.84 -13.88
C ILE A 82 5.76 10.03 -13.36
N LYS A 83 6.33 10.39 -12.21
CA LYS A 83 7.42 9.65 -11.57
C LYS A 83 7.04 8.21 -11.28
N LYS A 84 5.87 7.98 -10.66
CA LYS A 84 5.36 6.64 -10.35
C LYS A 84 5.14 5.82 -11.62
N SER A 85 4.52 6.40 -12.64
CA SER A 85 4.25 5.71 -13.92
C SER A 85 5.54 5.27 -14.61
N SER A 86 6.58 6.12 -14.60
CA SER A 86 7.90 5.78 -15.14
C SER A 86 8.57 4.62 -14.37
N GLN A 87 8.54 4.68 -13.03
CA GLN A 87 9.08 3.58 -12.21
C GLN A 87 8.29 2.29 -12.39
N MET A 88 6.97 2.37 -12.49
CA MET A 88 6.08 1.23 -12.72
C MET A 88 6.45 0.47 -13.99
N VAL A 89 6.57 1.16 -15.13
CA VAL A 89 6.96 0.55 -16.41
C VAL A 89 8.34 -0.13 -16.31
N LYS A 90 9.31 0.52 -15.65
CA LYS A 90 10.63 -0.05 -15.44
C LYS A 90 10.57 -1.32 -14.60
N LYS A 91 9.85 -1.29 -13.48
CA LYS A 91 9.78 -2.40 -12.53
C LYS A 91 8.99 -3.59 -13.04
N ILE A 92 7.88 -3.36 -13.76
CA ILE A 92 7.14 -4.42 -14.46
C ILE A 92 8.08 -5.19 -15.39
N ARG A 93 8.91 -4.48 -16.16
CA ARG A 93 9.90 -5.09 -17.04
C ARG A 93 10.97 -5.85 -16.25
N ASP A 94 11.50 -5.26 -15.18
CA ASP A 94 12.55 -5.86 -14.37
C ASP A 94 12.07 -7.13 -13.63
N HIS A 95 10.78 -7.17 -13.24
CA HIS A 95 10.14 -8.35 -12.63
C HIS A 95 9.63 -9.37 -13.65
N GLY A 96 9.71 -9.08 -14.96
CA GLY A 96 9.23 -9.97 -16.01
C GLY A 96 7.72 -10.17 -16.00
N ILE A 97 6.96 -9.20 -15.51
CA ILE A 97 5.49 -9.27 -15.45
C ILE A 97 4.96 -8.93 -16.84
N SER A 98 4.43 -9.95 -17.53
CA SER A 98 3.88 -9.82 -18.90
C SER A 98 2.40 -10.12 -19.00
N ASP A 99 1.83 -10.77 -17.98
CA ASP A 99 0.41 -11.10 -17.97
C ASP A 99 -0.45 -9.82 -17.79
N PRO A 100 -1.47 -9.58 -18.63
CA PRO A 100 -2.29 -8.37 -18.55
C PRO A 100 -3.02 -8.19 -17.21
N GLU A 101 -3.41 -9.27 -16.53
CA GLU A 101 -4.06 -9.16 -15.22
C GLU A 101 -3.04 -8.83 -14.13
N GLU A 102 -1.85 -9.42 -14.19
CA GLU A 102 -0.77 -9.07 -13.26
C GLU A 102 -0.31 -7.62 -13.43
N ILE A 103 -0.23 -7.13 -14.67
CA ILE A 103 0.05 -5.72 -14.96
C ILE A 103 -1.03 -4.81 -14.34
N TYR A 104 -2.30 -5.21 -14.39
CA TYR A 104 -3.39 -4.45 -13.80
C TYR A 104 -3.28 -4.36 -12.26
N TRP A 105 -2.74 -5.39 -11.61
CA TRP A 105 -2.52 -5.39 -10.16
C TRP A 105 -1.25 -4.62 -9.74
N TYR A 106 -0.33 -4.36 -10.67
CA TYR A 106 0.91 -3.63 -10.42
C TYR A 106 0.71 -2.10 -10.50
N LYS A 107 0.12 -1.49 -9.47
CA LYS A 107 -0.16 -0.03 -9.43
C LYS A 107 -0.01 0.59 -8.04
#